data_AF-A0A9D5BMD1-F1
#
_entry.id   AF-A0A9D5BMD1-F1
#
_cell.length_a   1.000
_cell.length_b   1.000
_cell.length_c   1.000
_cell.angle_alpha   90.00
_cell.angle_beta   90.00
_cell.angle_gamma   90.00
#
_symmetry.space_group_name_H-M   'P 1'
#
loop_
_entity.id
_entity.type
_entity.pdbx_description
1 polymer ?
#
loop_
_entity_poly.entity_id
_entity_poly.type
_entity_poly.pdbx_seq_one_letter_code
_entity_poly.pdbx_strand_id
1 'polypeptide(L)'
;KGHEKLVIPTTSNQISLQNTTKVTMSKTDIKPVVKPTIFREYIGMIDTLGENIHDFPAAIIDDHIPEFHFILGFARETYVGGKGTGLFRSTWNVNDFSPAKVVKIKKEHRNVKVVITIGSNDADYPFNPQNLDSWIGNAVTSIKVLIQDYETKIHPCEVGNIIDGIDINYEYIKSKENDFSFCIGKVIELLKKDLDVSKSMKVVSISPTNNVNLHYLKLYSNNQDNIDWINYKFYNEDFPTEKEFNPH
;
A
#
# COMPACT_ATOMS: atom_id res chain seq x y z
N LYS A 1 31.67 6.40 -58.88
CA LYS A 1 32.94 6.66 -58.14
C LYS A 1 32.63 6.58 -56.65
N GLY A 2 33.16 5.65 -55.85
CA GLY A 2 33.91 4.45 -56.21
C GLY A 2 33.61 3.36 -55.17
N HIS A 3 33.41 2.15 -55.66
CA HIS A 3 33.47 0.92 -54.87
C HIS A 3 34.83 0.76 -54.21
N GLU A 4 34.88 0.05 -53.08
CA GLU A 4 35.94 -0.95 -52.87
C GLU A 4 35.39 -2.14 -52.07
N LYS A 5 36.10 -3.28 -52.13
CA LYS A 5 35.64 -4.57 -51.58
C LYS A 5 36.75 -5.24 -50.76
N LEU A 6 36.39 -5.63 -49.54
CA LEU A 6 36.59 -6.97 -48.94
C LEU A 6 37.81 -7.77 -49.44
N VAL A 7 38.79 -8.00 -48.55
CA VAL A 7 39.81 -9.06 -48.64
C VAL A 7 39.98 -9.71 -47.26
N ILE A 8 40.17 -11.03 -47.22
CA ILE A 8 40.46 -11.84 -46.02
C ILE A 8 41.58 -12.84 -46.36
N PRO A 9 42.57 -13.01 -45.48
CA PRO A 9 43.28 -14.28 -45.29
C PRO A 9 43.28 -14.68 -43.79
N THR A 10 42.61 -15.73 -43.31
CA THR A 10 42.80 -17.20 -43.47
C THR A 10 44.07 -17.82 -42.84
N THR A 11 43.86 -18.73 -41.86
CA THR A 11 44.75 -19.84 -41.39
C THR A 11 46.06 -19.46 -40.68
N SER A 12 46.63 -20.23 -39.72
CA SER A 12 46.33 -21.57 -39.15
C SER A 12 46.81 -21.70 -37.67
N ASN A 13 46.48 -22.85 -37.03
CA ASN A 13 46.98 -23.43 -35.76
C ASN A 13 46.12 -23.05 -34.51
N GLN A 14 45.46 -23.95 -33.76
CA GLN A 14 45.79 -25.29 -33.19
C GLN A 14 47.05 -25.23 -32.30
N ILE A 15 47.13 -25.75 -31.06
CA ILE A 15 46.48 -26.82 -30.28
C ILE A 15 46.25 -26.26 -28.83
N SER A 16 45.29 -26.62 -27.94
CA SER A 16 44.64 -27.90 -27.60
C SER A 16 43.16 -27.79 -27.15
N LEU A 17 42.47 -28.93 -27.22
CA LEU A 17 41.31 -29.43 -26.46
C LEU A 17 41.19 -29.00 -24.97
N GLN A 18 39.94 -28.83 -24.49
CA GLN A 18 39.23 -29.88 -23.72
C GLN A 18 37.69 -29.74 -23.80
N ASN A 19 36.97 -30.79 -23.39
CA ASN A 19 35.54 -31.00 -23.69
C ASN A 19 34.58 -30.25 -22.75
N THR A 20 33.53 -29.66 -23.32
CA THR A 20 32.21 -29.54 -22.65
C THR A 20 31.06 -29.77 -23.64
N THR A 21 29.97 -30.34 -23.15
CA THR A 21 28.83 -30.80 -23.96
C THR A 21 28.02 -29.63 -24.54
N LYS A 22 27.65 -29.72 -25.83
CA LYS A 22 26.59 -28.86 -26.39
C LYS A 22 25.23 -29.20 -25.76
N VAL A 23 24.89 -28.50 -24.68
CA VAL A 23 23.51 -28.50 -24.16
C VAL A 23 22.67 -27.62 -25.09
N THR A 24 21.92 -28.24 -25.98
CA THR A 24 20.91 -27.54 -26.80
C THR A 24 19.73 -27.17 -25.92
N MET A 25 19.86 -26.07 -25.17
CA MET A 25 18.75 -25.46 -24.45
C MET A 25 17.67 -25.06 -25.46
N SER A 26 16.52 -25.73 -25.41
CA SER A 26 15.34 -25.27 -26.12
C SER A 26 14.92 -23.92 -25.54
N LYS A 27 14.61 -22.94 -26.41
CA LYS A 27 13.78 -21.80 -26.01
C LYS A 27 12.35 -22.29 -25.77
N THR A 28 12.15 -22.93 -24.62
CA THR A 28 10.83 -23.05 -24.02
C THR A 28 10.50 -21.66 -23.48
N ASP A 29 9.49 -21.00 -24.03
CA ASP A 29 9.05 -19.69 -23.54
C ASP A 29 8.34 -19.87 -22.18
N ILE A 30 9.15 -19.99 -21.12
CA ILE A 30 8.71 -19.95 -19.73
C ILE A 30 8.27 -18.50 -19.44
N LYS A 31 7.06 -18.16 -19.89
CA LYS A 31 6.33 -17.02 -19.33
C LYS A 31 6.20 -17.30 -17.82
N PRO A 32 6.78 -16.48 -16.93
CA PRO A 32 6.58 -16.68 -15.51
C PRO A 32 5.09 -16.47 -15.22
N VAL A 33 4.39 -17.55 -14.84
CA VAL A 33 3.01 -17.46 -14.37
C VAL A 33 3.06 -16.86 -12.97
N VAL A 34 3.13 -15.52 -12.91
CA VAL A 34 3.01 -14.76 -11.68
C VAL A 34 1.65 -15.09 -11.07
N LYS A 35 1.67 -15.72 -9.89
CA LYS A 35 0.47 -15.97 -9.09
C LYS A 35 0.43 -14.88 -8.01
N PRO A 36 -0.37 -13.81 -8.19
CA PRO A 36 -0.48 -12.78 -7.16
C PRO A 36 -1.05 -13.41 -5.89
N THR A 37 -0.38 -13.17 -4.76
CA THR A 37 -0.89 -13.54 -3.43
C THR A 37 -1.88 -12.49 -2.88
N ILE A 38 -1.82 -11.27 -3.42
CA ILE A 38 -2.59 -10.11 -3.00
C ILE A 38 -2.87 -9.19 -4.18
N PHE A 39 -4.04 -8.54 -4.20
CA PHE A 39 -4.35 -7.36 -5.00
C PHE A 39 -4.88 -6.26 -4.07
N ARG A 40 -4.63 -4.98 -4.36
CA ARG A 40 -5.04 -3.85 -3.51
C ARG A 40 -5.48 -2.64 -4.35
N GLU A 41 -6.65 -2.10 -4.04
CA GLU A 41 -7.27 -0.96 -4.76
C GLU A 41 -7.61 0.18 -3.79
N TYR A 42 -7.32 1.44 -4.14
CA TYR A 42 -7.75 2.60 -3.35
C TYR A 42 -9.17 3.03 -3.75
N ILE A 43 -10.02 3.33 -2.76
CA ILE A 43 -11.44 3.67 -3.02
C ILE A 43 -11.98 4.70 -2.02
N GLY A 44 -13.01 5.45 -2.42
CA GLY A 44 -13.67 6.47 -1.59
C GLY A 44 -13.02 7.86 -1.61
N MET A 45 -11.88 8.00 -2.27
CA MET A 45 -11.21 9.28 -2.49
C MET A 45 -12.00 10.14 -3.47
N ILE A 46 -12.48 11.30 -3.00
CA ILE A 46 -13.34 12.22 -3.77
C ILE A 46 -12.60 12.81 -4.99
N ASP A 47 -11.29 12.97 -4.88
CA ASP A 47 -10.54 13.91 -5.71
C ASP A 47 -9.97 13.30 -7.03
N THR A 48 -10.09 11.98 -7.25
CA THR A 48 -9.23 11.27 -8.22
C THR A 48 -9.83 10.81 -9.54
N LEU A 49 -11.15 10.65 -9.70
CA LEU A 49 -11.71 10.00 -10.91
C LEU A 49 -12.86 10.70 -11.63
N GLY A 50 -13.63 11.59 -10.97
CA GLY A 50 -14.79 12.27 -11.59
C GLY A 50 -16.00 11.38 -11.91
N GLU A 51 -15.85 10.05 -11.88
CA GLU A 51 -16.94 9.08 -11.85
C GLU A 51 -17.52 8.95 -10.44
N ASN A 52 -18.84 9.01 -10.31
CA ASN A 52 -19.52 8.85 -9.02
C ASN A 52 -19.59 7.36 -8.64
N ILE A 53 -18.51 6.83 -8.07
CA ILE A 53 -18.45 5.45 -7.57
C ILE A 53 -19.30 5.33 -6.30
N HIS A 54 -20.49 4.73 -6.44
CA HIS A 54 -21.49 4.62 -5.37
C HIS A 54 -21.53 3.27 -4.63
N ASP A 55 -20.70 2.28 -4.98
CA ASP A 55 -20.59 0.97 -4.29
C ASP A 55 -19.20 0.37 -4.57
N PHE A 56 -18.84 -0.75 -3.94
CA PHE A 56 -17.60 -1.47 -4.23
C PHE A 56 -17.66 -2.13 -5.62
N PRO A 57 -16.65 -1.94 -6.50
CA PRO A 57 -16.65 -2.48 -7.85
C PRO A 57 -16.34 -3.99 -7.85
N ALA A 58 -17.39 -4.83 -7.75
CA ALA A 58 -17.24 -6.28 -7.81
C ALA A 58 -16.53 -6.79 -9.08
N ALA A 59 -16.65 -6.05 -10.19
CA ALA A 59 -16.10 -6.45 -11.49
C ALA A 59 -14.56 -6.46 -11.59
N ILE A 60 -13.83 -5.91 -10.62
CA ILE A 60 -12.36 -6.01 -10.55
C ILE A 60 -11.86 -7.11 -9.60
N ILE A 61 -12.76 -7.81 -8.90
CA ILE A 61 -12.40 -8.82 -7.91
C ILE A 61 -12.18 -10.16 -8.60
N ASP A 62 -11.00 -10.75 -8.38
CA ASP A 62 -10.69 -12.12 -8.79
C ASP A 62 -10.58 -13.02 -7.54
N ASP A 63 -11.56 -13.92 -7.38
CA ASP A 63 -11.61 -14.89 -6.27
C ASP A 63 -10.46 -15.92 -6.28
N HIS A 64 -9.66 -16.00 -7.36
CA HIS A 64 -8.45 -16.82 -7.39
C HIS A 64 -7.25 -16.16 -6.69
N ILE A 65 -7.31 -14.85 -6.40
CA ILE A 65 -6.28 -14.14 -5.63
C ILE A 65 -6.55 -14.37 -4.13
N PRO A 66 -5.57 -14.88 -3.34
CA PRO A 66 -5.79 -15.23 -1.93
C PRO A 66 -6.29 -14.08 -1.06
N GLU A 67 -5.84 -12.84 -1.30
CA GLU A 67 -6.34 -11.65 -0.60
C GLU A 67 -6.65 -10.51 -1.60
N PHE A 68 -7.85 -9.95 -1.53
CA PHE A 68 -8.25 -8.76 -2.28
C PHE A 68 -8.53 -7.62 -1.31
N HIS A 69 -7.78 -6.52 -1.38
CA HIS A 69 -7.91 -5.42 -0.42
C HIS A 69 -8.55 -4.19 -1.06
N PHE A 70 -9.69 -3.73 -0.54
CA PHE A 70 -10.10 -2.34 -0.72
C PHE A 70 -9.47 -1.48 0.37
N ILE A 71 -8.74 -0.45 -0.05
CA ILE A 71 -8.14 0.57 0.81
C ILE A 71 -9.05 1.80 0.80
N LEU A 72 -9.98 1.85 1.74
CA LEU A 72 -11.00 2.89 1.87
C LEU A 72 -10.37 4.17 2.45
N GLY A 73 -10.48 5.28 1.72
CA GLY A 73 -9.68 6.49 2.00
C GLY A 73 -10.34 7.83 1.68
N PHE A 74 -9.90 8.93 2.28
CA PHE A 74 -8.94 9.00 3.39
C PHE A 74 -9.67 9.07 4.74
N ALA A 75 -9.06 8.53 5.79
CA ALA A 75 -9.26 9.03 7.14
C ALA A 75 -8.25 10.18 7.34
N ARG A 76 -8.73 11.42 7.34
CA ARG A 76 -7.91 12.64 7.44
C ARG A 76 -8.06 13.23 8.85
N GLU A 77 -6.96 13.65 9.47
CA GLU A 77 -7.01 14.32 10.77
C GLU A 77 -7.46 15.79 10.64
N THR A 78 -7.98 16.37 11.73
CA THR A 78 -8.23 17.82 11.79
C THR A 78 -6.95 18.58 12.18
N TYR A 79 -6.85 19.82 11.73
CA TYR A 79 -5.67 20.67 11.88
C TYR A 79 -5.97 21.97 12.63
N VAL A 80 -5.01 22.43 13.42
CA VAL A 80 -5.03 23.74 14.10
C VAL A 80 -3.71 24.45 13.80
N GLY A 81 -3.76 25.63 13.18
CA GLY A 81 -2.54 26.40 12.87
C GLY A 81 -1.51 25.69 11.99
N GLY A 82 -1.96 24.81 11.06
CA GLY A 82 -1.07 24.00 10.22
C GLY A 82 -0.38 22.83 10.95
N LYS A 83 -0.83 22.51 12.17
CA LYS A 83 -0.42 21.34 12.95
C LYS A 83 -1.55 20.30 13.01
N GLY A 84 -1.19 19.05 12.84
CA GLY A 84 -2.09 17.90 13.01
C GLY A 84 -2.46 17.69 14.47
N THR A 85 -3.72 17.35 14.72
CA THR A 85 -4.27 17.09 16.07
C THR A 85 -4.35 15.60 16.42
N GLY A 86 -4.28 14.71 15.44
CA GLY A 86 -4.55 13.28 15.57
C GLY A 86 -6.04 12.92 15.57
N LEU A 87 -6.97 13.88 15.46
CA LEU A 87 -8.41 13.61 15.44
C LEU A 87 -8.89 13.26 14.02
N PHE A 88 -8.82 11.97 13.65
CA PHE A 88 -9.21 11.45 12.35
C PHE A 88 -10.72 11.45 12.11
N ARG A 89 -11.11 11.70 10.84
CA ARG A 89 -12.47 11.57 10.32
C ARG A 89 -12.44 11.01 8.90
N SER A 90 -13.48 10.26 8.51
CA SER A 90 -13.67 9.81 7.13
C SER A 90 -13.92 10.99 6.19
N THR A 91 -13.16 11.08 5.10
CA THR A 91 -13.44 12.02 3.99
C THR A 91 -14.26 11.38 2.87
N TRP A 92 -14.37 10.05 2.83
CA TRP A 92 -15.22 9.32 1.88
C TRP A 92 -16.70 9.47 2.21
N ASN A 93 -17.57 9.31 1.21
CA ASN A 93 -19.01 9.28 1.45
C ASN A 93 -19.42 7.95 2.12
N VAL A 94 -19.82 8.02 3.39
CA VAL A 94 -20.25 6.86 4.19
C VAL A 94 -21.55 6.21 3.64
N ASN A 95 -22.34 6.92 2.82
CA ASN A 95 -23.48 6.31 2.13
C ASN A 95 -23.03 5.44 0.95
N ASP A 96 -21.98 5.85 0.23
CA ASP A 96 -21.42 5.13 -0.91
C ASP A 96 -20.61 3.91 -0.44
N PHE A 97 -19.85 4.03 0.66
CA PHE A 97 -19.01 2.96 1.21
C PHE A 97 -19.49 2.50 2.59
N SER A 98 -20.81 2.28 2.72
CA SER A 98 -21.45 2.01 4.01
C SER A 98 -21.07 0.63 4.60
N PRO A 99 -21.25 0.41 5.92
CA PRO A 99 -21.01 -0.90 6.54
C PRO A 99 -21.83 -2.02 5.89
N ALA A 100 -23.04 -1.72 5.40
CA ALA A 100 -23.88 -2.69 4.70
C ALA A 100 -23.29 -3.13 3.36
N LYS A 101 -22.63 -2.22 2.64
CA LYS A 101 -21.95 -2.51 1.37
C LYS A 101 -20.65 -3.28 1.59
N VAL A 102 -19.89 -2.96 2.64
CA VAL A 102 -18.74 -3.77 3.08
C VAL A 102 -19.17 -5.20 3.46
N VAL A 103 -20.25 -5.34 4.22
CA VAL A 103 -20.81 -6.67 4.56
C VAL A 103 -21.29 -7.40 3.30
N LYS A 104 -21.97 -6.73 2.37
CA LYS A 104 -22.41 -7.30 1.08
C LYS A 104 -21.22 -7.86 0.29
N ILE A 105 -20.22 -7.02 -0.03
CA ILE A 105 -19.10 -7.43 -0.88
C ILE A 105 -18.27 -8.56 -0.23
N LYS A 106 -18.14 -8.57 1.11
CA LYS A 106 -17.49 -9.67 1.87
C LYS A 106 -18.36 -10.92 2.08
N LYS A 107 -19.66 -10.90 1.73
CA LYS A 107 -20.48 -12.11 1.58
C LYS A 107 -20.35 -12.69 0.17
N GLU A 108 -20.35 -11.81 -0.83
CA GLU A 108 -20.23 -12.15 -2.26
C GLU A 108 -18.84 -12.70 -2.60
N HIS A 109 -17.78 -12.04 -2.14
CA HIS A 109 -16.37 -12.42 -2.37
C HIS A 109 -15.64 -12.63 -1.05
N ARG A 110 -15.20 -13.88 -0.78
CA ARG A 110 -14.69 -14.29 0.55
C ARG A 110 -13.20 -14.02 0.76
N ASN A 111 -12.46 -13.65 -0.29
CA ASN A 111 -11.08 -13.18 -0.22
C ASN A 111 -10.97 -11.66 0.08
N VAL A 112 -12.09 -10.93 0.09
CA VAL A 112 -12.10 -9.48 0.27
C VAL A 112 -11.81 -9.08 1.71
N LYS A 113 -10.88 -8.15 1.87
CA LYS A 113 -10.61 -7.37 3.09
C LYS A 113 -10.84 -5.89 2.82
N VAL A 114 -11.24 -5.14 3.84
CA VAL A 114 -11.35 -3.67 3.77
C VAL A 114 -10.49 -3.04 4.85
N VAL A 115 -9.57 -2.16 4.45
CA VAL A 115 -8.65 -1.43 5.35
C VAL A 115 -8.85 0.07 5.21
N ILE A 116 -8.69 0.83 6.29
CA ILE A 116 -8.85 2.29 6.28
C ILE A 116 -7.48 2.95 6.09
N THR A 117 -7.29 3.73 5.03
CA THR A 117 -6.05 4.53 4.85
C THR A 117 -6.12 5.84 5.64
N ILE A 118 -5.18 6.03 6.57
CA ILE A 118 -5.03 7.25 7.37
C ILE A 118 -3.96 8.15 6.76
N GLY A 119 -4.22 9.46 6.72
CA GLY A 119 -3.26 10.47 6.23
C GLY A 119 -3.82 11.36 5.14
N SER A 120 -2.99 11.68 4.14
CA SER A 120 -3.31 12.56 3.03
C SER A 120 -2.26 12.50 1.91
N ASN A 121 -2.71 12.65 0.66
CA ASN A 121 -1.91 12.96 -0.52
C ASN A 121 -1.83 14.47 -0.84
N ASP A 122 -2.34 15.32 0.04
CA ASP A 122 -2.40 16.78 -0.10
C ASP A 122 -1.46 17.49 0.90
N ALA A 123 -0.68 18.45 0.41
CA ALA A 123 0.39 19.17 1.10
C ALA A 123 -0.07 20.11 2.23
N ASP A 124 -1.34 20.51 2.21
CA ASP A 124 -1.99 21.30 3.27
C ASP A 124 -2.39 20.44 4.48
N TYR A 125 -2.40 19.10 4.32
CA TYR A 125 -2.67 18.13 5.39
C TYR A 125 -1.47 17.19 5.67
N PRO A 126 -0.30 17.73 6.07
CA PRO A 126 0.92 16.96 6.30
C PRO A 126 0.97 16.32 7.69
N PHE A 127 1.71 15.21 7.84
CA PHE A 127 2.06 14.73 9.19
C PHE A 127 2.95 15.78 9.88
N ASN A 128 2.38 16.46 10.87
CA ASN A 128 3.00 17.58 11.57
C ASN A 128 2.35 17.80 12.95
N PRO A 129 2.50 16.88 13.92
CA PRO A 129 1.87 16.98 15.23
C PRO A 129 2.27 18.26 15.99
N GLN A 130 1.34 18.81 16.77
CA GLN A 130 1.63 19.92 17.71
C GLN A 130 2.31 19.41 18.99
N ASN A 131 1.85 18.27 19.52
CA ASN A 131 2.40 17.53 20.64
C ASN A 131 2.26 16.03 20.34
N LEU A 132 3.31 15.24 20.59
CA LEU A 132 3.34 13.83 20.17
C LEU A 132 2.34 12.97 20.95
N ASP A 133 2.31 13.10 22.27
CA ASP A 133 1.48 12.26 23.15
C ASP A 133 -0.02 12.51 22.95
N SER A 134 -0.42 13.78 22.86
CA SER A 134 -1.80 14.18 22.55
C SER A 134 -2.22 13.72 21.15
N TRP A 135 -1.31 13.79 20.16
CA TRP A 135 -1.58 13.29 18.81
C TRP A 135 -1.81 11.77 18.81
N ILE A 136 -0.98 10.99 19.51
CA ILE A 136 -1.13 9.53 19.65
C ILE A 136 -2.46 9.18 20.33
N GLY A 137 -2.78 9.84 21.45
CA GLY A 137 -4.03 9.59 22.18
C GLY A 137 -5.28 9.90 21.35
N ASN A 138 -5.27 11.03 20.64
CA ASN A 138 -6.34 11.41 19.70
C ASN A 138 -6.44 10.44 18.53
N ALA A 139 -5.32 9.99 17.98
CA ALA A 139 -5.26 9.07 16.84
C ALA A 139 -5.84 7.70 17.19
N VAL A 140 -5.38 7.08 18.28
CA VAL A 140 -5.94 5.81 18.77
C VAL A 140 -7.44 5.93 19.04
N THR A 141 -7.87 7.00 19.73
CA THR A 141 -9.29 7.20 20.07
C THR A 141 -10.17 7.39 18.82
N SER A 142 -9.75 8.23 17.88
CA SER A 142 -10.55 8.55 16.69
C SER A 142 -10.57 7.42 15.65
N ILE A 143 -9.45 6.71 15.44
CA ILE A 143 -9.40 5.52 14.57
C ILE A 143 -10.23 4.39 15.18
N LYS A 144 -10.19 4.21 16.50
CA LYS A 144 -11.07 3.26 17.21
C LYS A 144 -12.55 3.57 16.99
N VAL A 145 -12.95 4.85 17.09
CA VAL A 145 -14.32 5.27 16.76
C VAL A 145 -14.67 4.98 15.30
N LEU A 146 -13.79 5.29 14.33
CA LEU A 146 -14.04 5.00 12.90
C LEU A 146 -14.22 3.49 12.62
N ILE A 147 -13.45 2.62 13.27
CA ILE A 147 -13.61 1.16 13.17
C ILE A 147 -14.94 0.73 13.82
N GLN A 148 -15.23 1.20 15.03
CA GLN A 148 -16.47 0.89 15.75
C GLN A 148 -17.71 1.42 15.02
N ASP A 149 -17.61 2.53 14.30
CA ASP A 149 -18.68 3.08 13.45
C ASP A 149 -19.05 2.15 12.28
N TYR A 150 -18.16 1.24 11.89
CA TYR A 150 -18.47 0.16 10.95
C TYR A 150 -18.97 -1.09 11.68
N GLU A 151 -18.23 -1.56 12.69
CA GLU A 151 -18.49 -2.82 13.42
C GLU A 151 -19.81 -2.84 14.21
N THR A 152 -20.30 -1.68 14.71
CA THR A 152 -21.48 -1.63 15.60
C THR A 152 -22.81 -1.50 14.88
N LYS A 153 -22.83 -1.03 13.63
CA LYS A 153 -24.08 -0.72 12.90
C LYS A 153 -24.77 -1.95 12.29
N ILE A 154 -24.11 -3.11 12.27
CA ILE A 154 -24.61 -4.38 11.74
C ILE A 154 -24.05 -5.51 12.61
N HIS A 155 -24.88 -6.49 12.99
CA HIS A 155 -24.39 -7.70 13.67
C HIS A 155 -23.45 -8.51 12.75
N PRO A 156 -22.14 -8.67 13.05
CA PRO A 156 -21.16 -9.19 12.08
C PRO A 156 -21.16 -10.73 11.87
N CYS A 157 -22.28 -11.40 12.13
CA CYS A 157 -22.36 -12.86 12.35
C CYS A 157 -21.98 -13.76 11.16
N GLU A 158 -21.73 -13.22 9.95
CA GLU A 158 -21.50 -13.98 8.72
C GLU A 158 -20.25 -13.61 7.92
N VAL A 159 -19.53 -12.54 8.28
CA VAL A 159 -18.35 -12.03 7.51
C VAL A 159 -17.09 -11.81 8.35
N GLY A 160 -17.15 -12.08 9.66
CA GLY A 160 -16.06 -11.75 10.58
C GLY A 160 -16.08 -10.25 10.91
N ASN A 161 -14.94 -9.57 10.75
CA ASN A 161 -14.91 -8.11 10.91
C ASN A 161 -15.48 -7.43 9.67
N ILE A 162 -15.93 -6.19 9.84
CA ILE A 162 -16.28 -5.30 8.72
C ILE A 162 -15.00 -4.56 8.26
N ILE A 163 -14.17 -4.07 9.19
CA ILE A 163 -12.84 -3.53 8.91
C ILE A 163 -11.76 -4.53 9.32
N ASP A 164 -10.76 -4.74 8.47
CA ASP A 164 -9.68 -5.71 8.67
C ASP A 164 -8.33 -5.06 9.04
N GLY A 165 -8.22 -3.73 8.95
CA GLY A 165 -7.05 -3.00 9.44
C GLY A 165 -6.88 -1.60 8.86
N ILE A 166 -5.64 -1.12 8.82
CA ILE A 166 -5.28 0.26 8.42
C ILE A 166 -4.11 0.32 7.44
N ASP A 167 -4.05 1.41 6.67
CA ASP A 167 -2.92 1.80 5.82
C ASP A 167 -2.38 3.17 6.27
N ILE A 168 -1.05 3.34 6.33
CA ILE A 168 -0.41 4.61 6.69
C ILE A 168 0.04 5.32 5.42
N ASN A 169 -0.53 6.49 5.15
CA ASN A 169 -0.49 7.10 3.82
C ASN A 169 -0.49 8.64 3.91
N TYR A 170 0.54 9.19 4.55
CA TYR A 170 0.94 10.58 4.41
C TYR A 170 1.99 10.71 3.31
N GLU A 171 1.73 11.47 2.26
CA GLU A 171 2.73 11.81 1.22
C GLU A 171 3.56 13.05 1.58
N TYR A 172 3.12 13.83 2.58
CA TYR A 172 3.83 15.01 3.08
C TYR A 172 4.06 14.88 4.59
N ILE A 173 5.32 14.92 5.02
CA ILE A 173 5.73 14.81 6.42
C ILE A 173 6.64 16.00 6.76
N LYS A 174 6.25 16.80 7.75
CA LYS A 174 6.98 18.01 8.19
C LYS A 174 7.65 17.85 9.57
N SER A 175 7.57 16.66 10.17
CA SER A 175 8.30 16.26 11.38
C SER A 175 9.62 15.55 11.05
N LYS A 176 10.41 15.20 12.08
CA LYS A 176 11.56 14.29 11.91
C LYS A 176 11.07 12.85 11.71
N GLU A 177 11.94 12.02 11.13
CA GLU A 177 11.73 10.58 10.94
C GLU A 177 11.42 9.85 12.25
N ASN A 178 12.15 10.17 13.32
CA ASN A 178 11.92 9.59 14.65
C ASN A 178 10.54 9.97 15.21
N ASP A 179 10.10 11.21 15.03
CA ASP A 179 8.81 11.70 15.56
C ASP A 179 7.66 10.98 14.84
N PHE A 180 7.74 10.86 13.51
CA PHE A 180 6.79 10.12 12.67
C PHE A 180 6.76 8.62 13.05
N SER A 181 7.93 7.99 13.09
CA SER A 181 8.07 6.58 13.43
C SER A 181 7.56 6.25 14.84
N PHE A 182 7.79 7.14 15.81
CA PHE A 182 7.31 6.99 17.18
C PHE A 182 5.79 7.11 17.25
N CYS A 183 5.21 8.19 16.69
CA CYS A 183 3.76 8.41 16.74
C CYS A 183 2.98 7.31 16.00
N ILE A 184 3.36 7.01 14.76
CA ILE A 184 2.65 5.98 13.97
C ILE A 184 2.86 4.59 14.56
N GLY A 185 4.10 4.26 14.98
CA GLY A 185 4.39 2.99 15.65
C GLY A 185 3.56 2.80 16.92
N LYS A 186 3.42 3.84 17.75
CA LYS A 186 2.58 3.81 18.96
C LYS A 186 1.09 3.67 18.65
N VAL A 187 0.58 4.33 17.60
CA VAL A 187 -0.81 4.15 17.17
C VAL A 187 -1.07 2.71 16.73
N ILE A 188 -0.19 2.13 15.92
CA ILE A 188 -0.30 0.72 15.48
C ILE A 188 -0.23 -0.23 16.69
N GLU A 189 0.75 -0.04 17.58
CA GLU A 189 0.94 -0.88 18.78
C GLU A 189 -0.29 -0.84 19.70
N LEU A 190 -0.85 0.34 19.95
CA LEU A 190 -2.00 0.50 20.83
C LEU A 190 -3.28 -0.05 20.20
N LEU A 191 -3.52 0.17 18.90
CA LEU A 191 -4.67 -0.40 18.21
C LEU A 191 -4.59 -1.93 18.10
N LYS A 192 -3.41 -2.52 17.85
CA LYS A 192 -3.20 -3.99 17.88
C LYS A 192 -3.36 -4.59 19.31
N LYS A 193 -3.30 -3.77 20.38
CA LYS A 193 -3.48 -4.19 21.79
C LYS A 193 -4.85 -3.87 22.39
N ASP A 194 -5.65 -2.99 21.77
CA ASP A 194 -6.96 -2.59 22.27
C ASP A 194 -7.99 -3.73 22.12
N LEU A 195 -8.69 -4.08 23.21
CA LEU A 195 -9.58 -5.24 23.22
C LEU A 195 -10.81 -5.10 22.31
N ASP A 196 -11.24 -3.88 21.98
CA ASP A 196 -12.45 -3.68 21.17
C ASP A 196 -12.15 -3.70 19.66
N VAL A 197 -10.93 -3.33 19.25
CA VAL A 197 -10.55 -3.17 17.83
C VAL A 197 -9.35 -4.00 17.36
N SER A 198 -8.58 -4.63 18.25
CA SER A 198 -7.47 -5.53 17.88
C SER A 198 -7.90 -6.65 16.92
N LYS A 199 -9.12 -7.18 17.08
CA LYS A 199 -9.73 -8.14 16.13
C LYS A 199 -9.76 -7.63 14.69
N SER A 200 -9.89 -6.31 14.50
CA SER A 200 -9.99 -5.57 13.25
C SER A 200 -8.65 -4.95 12.82
N MET A 201 -7.54 -5.34 13.44
CA MET A 201 -6.17 -4.89 13.13
C MET A 201 -5.31 -6.04 12.56
N LYS A 202 -5.90 -6.83 11.65
CA LYS A 202 -5.28 -8.00 11.00
C LYS A 202 -4.40 -7.65 9.80
N VAL A 203 -4.49 -6.41 9.30
CA VAL A 203 -3.69 -5.90 8.19
C VAL A 203 -3.21 -4.49 8.53
N VAL A 204 -1.91 -4.29 8.63
CA VAL A 204 -1.29 -2.97 8.72
C VAL A 204 -0.40 -2.81 7.49
N SER A 205 -0.65 -1.78 6.69
CA SER A 205 0.26 -1.41 5.60
C SER A 205 0.82 -0.01 5.75
N ILE A 206 1.94 0.23 5.06
CA ILE A 206 2.53 1.56 4.90
C ILE A 206 2.69 1.86 3.41
N SER A 207 2.43 3.11 3.00
CA SER A 207 2.35 3.51 1.59
C SER A 207 3.34 4.64 1.24
N PRO A 208 4.66 4.35 1.21
CA PRO A 208 5.70 5.33 0.90
C PRO A 208 5.68 5.78 -0.57
N THR A 209 6.06 7.04 -0.78
CA THR A 209 6.64 7.56 -2.03
C THR A 209 8.12 7.89 -1.79
N ASN A 210 8.90 8.10 -2.86
CA ASN A 210 10.32 8.49 -2.78
C ASN A 210 10.55 9.68 -1.83
N ASN A 211 9.70 10.73 -1.91
CA ASN A 211 9.81 11.99 -1.16
C ASN A 211 9.74 11.83 0.38
N VAL A 212 9.17 10.73 0.87
CA VAL A 212 8.97 10.43 2.31
C VAL A 212 9.61 9.10 2.72
N ASN A 213 10.38 8.47 1.82
CA ASN A 213 10.90 7.12 1.98
C ASN A 213 11.72 6.95 3.28
N LEU A 214 12.53 7.94 3.67
CA LEU A 214 13.32 7.89 4.93
C LEU A 214 12.43 7.75 6.18
N HIS A 215 11.34 8.51 6.27
CA HIS A 215 10.39 8.42 7.39
C HIS A 215 9.70 7.06 7.45
N TYR A 216 9.32 6.49 6.30
CA TYR A 216 8.69 5.16 6.23
C TYR A 216 9.67 4.01 6.46
N LEU A 217 10.91 4.12 5.96
CA LEU A 217 12.00 3.18 6.25
C LEU A 217 12.30 3.17 7.75
N LYS A 218 12.31 4.35 8.40
CA LYS A 218 12.48 4.46 9.84
C LYS A 218 11.31 3.88 10.63
N LEU A 219 10.07 4.12 10.17
CA LEU A 219 8.87 3.50 10.72
C LEU A 219 8.94 1.97 10.63
N TYR A 220 9.25 1.41 9.45
CA TYR A 220 9.36 -0.02 9.22
C TYR A 220 10.48 -0.66 10.05
N SER A 221 11.69 -0.11 10.00
CA SER A 221 12.85 -0.62 10.77
C SER A 221 12.62 -0.63 12.28
N ASN A 222 11.73 0.22 12.80
CA ASN A 222 11.39 0.26 14.23
C ASN A 222 10.15 -0.59 14.58
N ASN A 223 9.35 -1.05 13.59
CA ASN A 223 8.02 -1.65 13.83
C ASN A 223 7.69 -2.84 12.89
N GLN A 224 8.68 -3.47 12.25
CA GLN A 224 8.48 -4.48 11.19
C GLN A 224 7.48 -5.59 11.58
N ASP A 225 7.54 -6.09 12.82
CA ASP A 225 6.71 -7.19 13.34
C ASP A 225 5.22 -6.80 13.46
N ASN A 226 4.91 -5.51 13.30
CA ASN A 226 3.56 -4.96 13.32
C ASN A 226 3.06 -4.48 11.94
N ILE A 227 3.89 -4.54 10.89
CA ILE A 227 3.57 -4.03 9.55
C ILE A 227 3.59 -5.18 8.54
N ASP A 228 2.40 -5.53 8.05
CA ASP A 228 2.15 -6.72 7.24
C ASP A 228 2.47 -6.49 5.75
N TRP A 229 2.36 -5.24 5.23
CA TRP A 229 2.63 -4.91 3.82
C TRP A 229 3.28 -3.53 3.61
N ILE A 230 4.15 -3.42 2.61
CA ILE A 230 4.66 -2.14 2.08
C ILE A 230 4.06 -1.93 0.69
N ASN A 231 3.33 -0.83 0.51
CA ASN A 231 2.55 -0.51 -0.67
C ASN A 231 3.21 0.67 -1.41
N TYR A 232 4.40 0.43 -1.97
CA TYR A 232 5.24 1.48 -2.54
C TYR A 232 4.61 2.12 -3.80
N LYS A 233 4.61 3.45 -3.84
CA LYS A 233 3.86 4.25 -4.83
C LYS A 233 4.71 4.67 -6.03
N PHE A 234 4.96 3.71 -6.93
CA PHE A 234 5.74 3.90 -8.16
C PHE A 234 5.16 4.89 -9.18
N TYR A 235 3.86 5.19 -9.12
CA TYR A 235 3.15 5.97 -10.17
C TYR A 235 3.49 7.47 -10.19
N ASN A 236 4.18 7.98 -9.16
CA ASN A 236 4.66 9.36 -9.06
C ASN A 236 6.19 9.47 -9.28
N GLU A 237 6.84 8.45 -9.86
CA GLU A 237 8.29 8.42 -10.07
C GLU A 237 8.66 8.69 -11.54
N ASP A 238 9.51 9.69 -11.76
CA ASP A 238 10.21 9.87 -13.04
C ASP A 238 11.24 8.74 -13.21
N PHE A 239 10.84 7.65 -13.87
CA PHE A 239 11.76 6.58 -14.24
C PHE A 239 12.84 7.11 -15.20
N PRO A 240 14.14 7.02 -14.85
CA PRO A 240 15.19 7.35 -15.80
C PRO A 240 15.13 6.40 -16.99
N THR A 241 15.50 6.89 -18.17
CA THR A 241 15.36 6.14 -19.43
C THR A 241 16.12 4.81 -19.40
N GLU A 242 15.64 3.83 -20.17
CA GLU A 242 16.11 2.43 -20.33
C GLU A 242 17.64 2.19 -20.24
N LYS A 243 18.46 3.18 -20.61
CA LYS A 243 19.93 3.16 -20.48
C LYS A 243 20.45 3.04 -19.04
N GLU A 244 19.72 3.55 -18.05
CA GLU A 244 20.15 3.50 -16.64
C GLU A 244 19.78 2.17 -15.96
N PHE A 245 18.97 1.34 -16.62
CA PHE A 245 18.60 -0.01 -16.14
C PHE A 245 19.60 -1.11 -16.56
N ASN A 246 20.86 -0.73 -16.83
CA ASN A 246 21.93 -1.64 -17.26
C ASN A 246 22.88 -1.97 -16.10
N PRO A 247 22.68 -3.07 -15.35
CA PRO A 247 23.62 -3.50 -14.32
C PRO A 247 24.94 -3.97 -14.96
N HIS A 248 26.04 -3.37 -14.50
CA HIS A 248 27.42 -3.78 -14.80
C HIS A 248 27.91 -4.88 -13.86
#